data_AF-A0A9D4EBH6-F1
#
_entry.id   AF-A0A9D4EBH6-F1
#
_cell.length_a   1.000
_cell.length_b   1.000
_cell.length_c   1.000
_cell.angle_alpha   90.00
_cell.angle_beta   90.00
_cell.angle_gamma   90.00
#
_symmetry.space_group_name_H-M   'P 1'
#
loop_
_entity.id
_entity.type
_entity.pdbx_description
1 polymer ?
#
loop_
_entity_poly.entity_id
_entity_poly.type
_entity_poly.pdbx_seq_one_letter_code
_entity_poly.pdbx_strand_id
1 'polypeptide(L)'
;MDLLLKQLREQAKKYEGLRIDSYIRQGSAREGLKVLNANEFDTMLEFHIEGLEGRIDHAPITNAAGKSIPGFCKLRIYGVSFERLEKICPRMFKEGVFVQHGDEVYLSSKVLHEKIFESMVDTARHVITTAMQDTSRFLRKASSFRLYRKMNPPAINVTIQLCYNDILKKEIDVDLVPAFQLRKDERTTYEGHQINCPIHAVCKWVGKVERDERLVWDVKTTGYEKHILDMARQSRRKLYIVTALRIVKTYFVKKLKHAKDHNITPPHIVTVLKSYHLKQIAFYLLYYLCHKYPSRPLPCAKTAFEYFLNLLLICLRSKSLPHFFYSGTNVGTMLPGFPQNYGFQLRYNMFQKINDESLARAAQSFIDEMMPELGVSFGVVDPHQAQVYDMFESLAVSHAM
;
A
#
# COMPACT_ATOMS: atom_id res chain seq x y z
N MET A 1 -4.16 -20.87 0.67
CA MET A 1 -4.76 -19.65 0.07
C MET A 1 -5.93 -19.96 -0.83
N ASP A 2 -5.82 -20.88 -1.80
CA ASP A 2 -6.92 -21.19 -2.72
C ASP A 2 -8.18 -21.71 -2.02
N LEU A 3 -8.01 -22.52 -0.97
CA LEU A 3 -9.13 -22.95 -0.14
C LEU A 3 -9.84 -21.77 0.54
N LEU A 4 -9.08 -20.77 1.01
CA LEU A 4 -9.65 -19.55 1.58
C LEU A 4 -10.42 -18.75 0.52
N LEU A 5 -9.86 -18.60 -0.70
CA LEU A 5 -10.58 -17.93 -1.79
C LEU A 5 -11.89 -18.64 -2.13
N LYS A 6 -11.85 -19.98 -2.25
CA LYS A 6 -13.01 -20.81 -2.53
C LYS A 6 -14.10 -20.58 -1.49
N GLN A 7 -13.73 -20.61 -0.20
CA GLN A 7 -14.68 -20.39 0.88
C GLN A 7 -15.22 -18.96 0.91
N LEU A 8 -14.37 -17.96 0.67
CA LEU A 8 -14.81 -16.56 0.58
C LEU A 8 -15.82 -16.35 -0.56
N ARG A 9 -15.57 -16.93 -1.74
CA ARG A 9 -16.54 -16.91 -2.85
C ARG A 9 -17.86 -17.57 -2.48
N GLU A 10 -17.82 -18.69 -1.75
CA GLU A 10 -19.04 -19.35 -1.28
C GLU A 10 -19.81 -18.50 -0.26
N GLN A 11 -19.10 -17.81 0.66
CA GLN A 11 -19.75 -16.88 1.57
C GLN A 11 -20.29 -15.64 0.86
N ALA A 12 -19.65 -15.19 -0.23
CA ALA A 12 -20.09 -14.02 -0.98
C ALA A 12 -21.49 -14.22 -1.57
N LYS A 13 -21.80 -15.43 -2.05
CA LYS A 13 -23.13 -15.81 -2.57
C LYS A 13 -24.28 -15.58 -1.59
N LYS A 14 -24.00 -15.47 -0.29
CA LYS A 14 -25.00 -15.18 0.74
C LYS A 14 -25.40 -13.70 0.79
N TYR A 15 -24.69 -12.83 0.07
CA TYR A 15 -24.96 -11.41 -0.10
C TYR A 15 -25.28 -11.16 -1.58
N GLU A 16 -26.52 -10.79 -1.87
CA GLU A 16 -27.01 -10.70 -3.26
C GLU A 16 -26.21 -9.67 -4.06
N GLY A 17 -25.67 -10.12 -5.19
CA GLY A 17 -24.80 -9.32 -6.06
C GLY A 17 -23.34 -9.22 -5.62
N LEU A 18 -22.95 -9.63 -4.41
CA LEU A 18 -21.52 -9.58 -4.04
C LEU A 18 -20.75 -10.71 -4.71
N ARG A 19 -19.79 -10.34 -5.57
CA ARG A 19 -18.88 -11.29 -6.24
C ARG A 19 -17.44 -11.05 -5.83
N ILE A 20 -16.72 -12.14 -5.54
CA ILE A 20 -15.27 -12.13 -5.30
C ILE A 20 -14.56 -12.74 -6.51
N ASP A 21 -13.70 -11.96 -7.15
CA ASP A 21 -13.04 -12.36 -8.38
C ASP A 21 -11.72 -13.04 -8.10
N SER A 22 -10.70 -12.33 -7.65
CA SER A 22 -9.38 -12.93 -7.55
C SER A 22 -8.55 -12.35 -6.41
N TYR A 23 -7.49 -13.09 -6.08
CA TYR A 23 -6.39 -12.57 -5.29
C TYR A 23 -5.38 -11.90 -6.22
N ILE A 24 -5.19 -10.60 -6.05
CA ILE A 24 -4.13 -9.86 -6.71
C ILE A 24 -2.95 -9.78 -5.73
N ARG A 25 -1.90 -10.56 -5.98
CA ARG A 25 -0.67 -10.51 -5.17
C ARG A 25 -0.03 -9.13 -5.28
N GLN A 26 0.28 -8.53 -4.15
CA GLN A 26 0.85 -7.19 -4.04
C GLN A 26 2.05 -7.16 -3.11
N GLY A 27 2.57 -5.95 -2.90
CA GLY A 27 3.55 -5.66 -1.89
C GLY A 27 4.91 -6.30 -2.13
N SER A 28 5.68 -6.36 -1.05
CA SER A 28 7.12 -6.55 -1.14
C SER A 28 7.51 -7.92 -1.72
N ALA A 29 6.73 -8.96 -1.42
CA ALA A 29 6.95 -10.31 -1.92
C ALA A 29 6.77 -10.38 -3.45
N ARG A 30 5.74 -9.73 -3.99
CA ARG A 30 5.52 -9.68 -5.45
C ARG A 30 6.50 -8.77 -6.16
N GLU A 31 6.89 -7.67 -5.53
CA GLU A 31 7.78 -6.66 -6.12
C GLU A 31 9.27 -7.08 -6.12
N GLY A 32 9.62 -8.21 -5.51
CA GLY A 32 11.02 -8.62 -5.32
C GLY A 32 11.78 -7.78 -4.28
N LEU A 33 11.03 -7.09 -3.41
CA LEU A 33 11.55 -6.22 -2.36
C LEU A 33 11.46 -6.87 -0.96
N LYS A 34 10.98 -8.10 -0.84
CA LYS A 34 10.93 -8.80 0.46
C LYS A 34 12.33 -9.10 0.95
N VAL A 35 12.55 -8.87 2.23
CA VAL A 35 13.82 -9.12 2.92
C VAL A 35 13.52 -9.89 4.21
N LEU A 36 14.30 -10.94 4.48
CA LEU A 36 14.24 -11.82 5.65
C LEU A 36 12.96 -12.67 5.83
N ASN A 37 11.78 -12.08 5.83
CA ASN A 37 10.52 -12.79 6.11
C ASN A 37 9.83 -13.25 4.82
N ALA A 38 10.18 -14.43 4.30
CA ALA A 38 9.56 -14.97 3.09
C ALA A 38 8.09 -15.40 3.24
N ASN A 39 7.56 -15.43 4.47
CA ASN A 39 6.24 -15.98 4.79
C ASN A 39 5.15 -14.91 5.00
N GLU A 40 5.37 -13.65 4.61
CA GLU A 40 4.37 -12.59 4.74
C GLU A 40 3.97 -12.05 3.36
N PHE A 41 2.67 -12.05 3.09
CA PHE A 41 2.10 -11.80 1.77
C PHE A 41 1.01 -10.73 1.82
N ASP A 42 1.13 -9.71 0.96
CA ASP A 42 0.09 -8.71 0.74
C ASP A 42 -0.80 -9.13 -0.44
N THR A 43 -2.11 -9.12 -0.26
CA THR A 43 -3.06 -9.52 -1.32
C THR A 43 -4.29 -8.62 -1.33
N MET A 44 -4.62 -8.07 -2.50
CA MET A 44 -5.95 -7.48 -2.69
C MET A 44 -6.96 -8.58 -3.01
N LEU A 45 -8.08 -8.54 -2.31
CA LEU A 45 -9.26 -9.36 -2.56
C LEU A 45 -10.22 -8.52 -3.41
N GLU A 46 -10.14 -8.71 -4.72
CA GLU A 46 -10.96 -7.96 -5.67
C GLU A 46 -12.42 -8.42 -5.59
N PHE A 47 -13.34 -7.46 -5.49
CA PHE A 47 -14.77 -7.72 -5.44
C PHE A 47 -15.58 -6.75 -6.31
N HIS A 48 -16.79 -7.19 -6.66
CA HIS A 48 -17.78 -6.46 -7.45
C HIS A 48 -19.15 -6.56 -6.79
N ILE A 49 -20.03 -5.62 -7.13
CA ILE A 49 -21.45 -5.66 -6.75
C ILE A 49 -22.28 -5.73 -8.04
N GLU A 50 -22.71 -6.95 -8.37
CA GLU A 50 -23.55 -7.24 -9.51
C GLU A 50 -24.92 -6.57 -9.39
N GLY A 51 -25.42 -6.07 -10.50
CA GLY A 51 -26.61 -5.22 -10.57
C GLY A 51 -26.32 -3.73 -10.38
N LEU A 52 -25.09 -3.36 -10.00
CA LEU A 52 -24.61 -1.97 -9.87
C LEU A 52 -23.42 -1.65 -10.80
N GLU A 53 -23.11 -2.52 -11.76
CA GLU A 53 -22.05 -2.28 -12.73
C GLU A 53 -22.33 -1.03 -13.57
N GLY A 54 -21.32 -0.17 -13.70
CA GLY A 54 -21.47 1.11 -14.39
C GLY A 54 -22.46 2.05 -13.70
N ARG A 55 -22.82 1.81 -12.43
CA ARG A 55 -23.68 2.68 -11.61
C ARG A 55 -22.99 3.15 -10.34
N ILE A 56 -21.75 2.74 -10.13
CA ILE A 56 -20.88 3.20 -9.05
C ILE A 56 -19.79 4.06 -9.68
N ASP A 57 -19.69 5.30 -9.25
CA ASP A 57 -18.56 6.17 -9.54
C ASP A 57 -17.92 6.66 -8.24
N HIS A 58 -16.76 7.27 -8.34
CA HIS A 58 -16.01 7.81 -7.23
C HIS A 58 -16.10 9.33 -7.22
N ALA A 59 -16.55 9.89 -6.10
CA ALA A 59 -16.52 11.32 -5.83
C ALA A 59 -15.28 11.68 -5.00
N PRO A 60 -14.60 12.81 -5.28
CA PRO A 60 -13.48 13.24 -4.47
C PRO A 60 -13.94 13.59 -3.04
N ILE A 61 -13.07 13.35 -2.06
CA ILE A 61 -13.24 13.89 -0.72
C ILE A 61 -12.55 15.24 -0.65
N THR A 62 -13.18 16.24 -0.03
CA THR A 62 -12.63 17.59 0.11
C THR A 62 -12.38 17.94 1.57
N ASN A 63 -11.31 18.67 1.85
CA ASN A 63 -11.07 19.25 3.17
C ASN A 63 -12.02 20.44 3.45
N ALA A 64 -11.90 21.04 4.64
CA ALA A 64 -12.72 22.20 5.04
C ALA A 64 -12.58 23.42 4.11
N ALA A 65 -11.48 23.52 3.35
CA ALA A 65 -11.23 24.56 2.36
C ALA A 65 -11.75 24.20 0.96
N GLY A 66 -12.50 23.09 0.81
CA GLY A 66 -13.03 22.62 -0.46
C GLY A 66 -11.99 21.95 -1.39
N LYS A 67 -10.74 21.77 -0.93
CA LYS A 67 -9.67 21.15 -1.73
C LYS A 67 -9.73 19.63 -1.63
N SER A 68 -9.66 18.94 -2.76
CA SER A 68 -9.64 17.47 -2.81
C SER A 68 -8.46 16.88 -2.03
N ILE A 69 -8.73 15.84 -1.26
CA ILE A 69 -7.74 15.11 -0.46
C ILE A 69 -7.21 13.95 -1.30
N PRO A 70 -5.90 13.90 -1.60
CA PRO A 70 -5.32 12.92 -2.51
C PRO A 70 -5.44 11.49 -1.98
N GLY A 71 -5.67 10.55 -2.89
CA GLY A 71 -5.73 9.13 -2.54
C GLY A 71 -6.99 8.74 -1.77
N PHE A 72 -7.98 9.62 -1.61
CA PHE A 72 -9.25 9.29 -0.98
C PHE A 72 -10.46 9.68 -1.84
N CYS A 73 -11.49 8.85 -1.79
CA CYS A 73 -12.76 9.09 -2.47
C CYS A 73 -13.95 8.55 -1.68
N LYS A 74 -15.17 8.94 -2.09
CA LYS A 74 -16.44 8.28 -1.75
C LYS A 74 -16.92 7.51 -2.96
N LEU A 75 -17.52 6.33 -2.78
CA LEU A 75 -18.16 5.62 -3.88
C LEU A 75 -19.65 5.97 -3.90
N ARG A 76 -20.07 6.72 -4.92
CA ARG A 76 -21.45 7.18 -5.15
C ARG A 76 -22.17 6.22 -6.09
N ILE A 77 -23.40 5.86 -5.74
CA ILE A 77 -24.32 5.10 -6.58
C ILE A 77 -25.24 6.08 -7.31
N TYR A 78 -25.43 5.88 -8.61
CA TYR A 78 -26.31 6.70 -9.44
C TYR A 78 -27.28 5.84 -10.27
N GLY A 79 -28.40 6.43 -10.71
CA GLY A 79 -29.38 5.74 -11.55
C GLY A 79 -30.14 4.60 -10.86
N VAL A 80 -30.07 4.50 -9.52
CA VAL A 80 -30.80 3.52 -8.70
C VAL A 80 -31.36 4.24 -7.49
N SER A 81 -32.68 4.14 -7.27
CA SER A 81 -33.29 4.70 -6.05
C SER A 81 -32.88 3.90 -4.81
N PHE A 82 -32.95 4.52 -3.64
CA PHE A 82 -32.57 3.87 -2.39
C PHE A 82 -33.45 2.64 -2.09
N GLU A 83 -34.75 2.72 -2.36
CA GLU A 83 -35.71 1.60 -2.20
C GLU A 83 -35.43 0.47 -3.21
N ARG A 84 -34.89 0.80 -4.38
CA ARG A 84 -34.51 -0.23 -5.35
C ARG A 84 -33.27 -1.01 -4.90
N LEU A 85 -32.35 -0.39 -4.15
CA LEU A 85 -31.20 -1.10 -3.58
C LEU A 85 -31.61 -2.16 -2.57
N GLU A 86 -32.67 -1.92 -1.78
CA GLU A 86 -33.25 -2.93 -0.90
C GLU A 86 -33.71 -4.19 -1.66
N LYS A 87 -34.20 -4.02 -2.89
CA LYS A 87 -34.65 -5.14 -3.72
C LYS A 87 -33.50 -5.87 -4.43
N ILE A 88 -32.46 -5.16 -4.84
CA ILE A 88 -31.32 -5.74 -5.58
C ILE A 88 -30.33 -6.41 -4.63
N CYS A 89 -30.05 -5.79 -3.49
CA CYS A 89 -29.06 -6.23 -2.52
C CYS A 89 -29.63 -6.25 -1.09
N PRO A 90 -30.72 -7.00 -0.82
CA PRO A 90 -31.48 -6.91 0.43
C PRO A 90 -30.62 -7.14 1.67
N ARG A 91 -29.70 -8.11 1.64
CA ARG A 91 -28.85 -8.36 2.80
C ARG A 91 -27.84 -7.24 3.04
N MET A 92 -27.17 -6.75 2.00
CA MET A 92 -26.24 -5.63 2.13
C MET A 92 -26.95 -4.35 2.57
N PHE A 93 -28.19 -4.15 2.10
CA PHE A 93 -29.06 -3.06 2.54
C PHE A 93 -29.37 -3.16 4.03
N LYS A 94 -29.82 -4.33 4.50
CA LYS A 94 -30.10 -4.59 5.92
C LYS A 94 -28.87 -4.39 6.82
N GLU A 95 -27.68 -4.72 6.34
CA GLU A 95 -26.43 -4.50 7.10
C GLU A 95 -25.99 -3.03 7.18
N GLY A 96 -26.58 -2.16 6.36
CA GLY A 96 -26.27 -0.73 6.29
C GLY A 96 -25.11 -0.40 5.35
N VAL A 97 -24.88 -1.20 4.31
CA VAL A 97 -23.82 -0.93 3.31
C VAL A 97 -24.11 0.34 2.51
N PHE A 98 -25.38 0.62 2.24
CA PHE A 98 -25.82 1.79 1.48
C PHE A 98 -26.20 2.91 2.45
N VAL A 99 -25.62 4.09 2.24
CA VAL A 99 -25.84 5.27 3.09
C VAL A 99 -26.41 6.38 2.22
N GLN A 100 -27.60 6.87 2.57
CA GLN A 100 -28.25 7.98 1.88
C GLN A 100 -27.92 9.31 2.56
N HIS A 101 -27.38 10.26 1.81
CA HIS A 101 -27.17 11.65 2.22
C HIS A 101 -27.91 12.57 1.24
N GLY A 102 -29.08 13.06 1.64
CA GLY A 102 -29.98 13.79 0.73
C GLY A 102 -30.40 12.90 -0.44
N ASP A 103 -30.20 13.38 -1.66
CA ASP A 103 -30.53 12.65 -2.90
C ASP A 103 -29.40 11.73 -3.39
N GLU A 104 -28.26 11.70 -2.68
CA GLU A 104 -27.12 10.88 -3.04
C GLU A 104 -27.04 9.62 -2.18
N VAL A 105 -26.64 8.51 -2.81
CA VAL A 105 -26.42 7.24 -2.12
C VAL A 105 -24.96 6.84 -2.27
N TYR A 106 -24.37 6.35 -1.18
CA TYR A 106 -22.97 5.99 -1.09
C TYR A 106 -22.75 4.57 -0.58
N LEU A 107 -21.64 3.94 -0.96
CA LEU A 107 -21.16 2.68 -0.37
C LEU A 107 -20.29 2.95 0.85
N SER A 108 -20.68 2.38 1.98
CA SER A 108 -19.91 2.43 3.22
C SER A 108 -18.76 1.41 3.20
N SER A 109 -17.52 1.91 3.13
CA SER A 109 -16.30 1.10 3.24
C SER A 109 -16.18 0.40 4.61
N LYS A 110 -16.58 1.09 5.68
CA LYS A 110 -16.49 0.59 7.06
C LYS A 110 -17.40 -0.62 7.26
N VAL A 111 -18.68 -0.49 6.93
CA VAL A 111 -19.66 -1.61 7.02
C VAL A 111 -19.24 -2.79 6.14
N LEU A 112 -18.78 -2.55 4.91
CA LEU A 112 -18.27 -3.62 4.05
C LEU A 112 -17.12 -4.37 4.73
N HIS A 113 -16.15 -3.66 5.31
CA HIS A 113 -15.00 -4.28 5.93
C HIS A 113 -15.33 -4.99 7.27
N GLU A 114 -15.95 -4.27 8.21
CA GLU A 114 -16.20 -4.73 9.59
C GLU A 114 -17.38 -5.70 9.72
N LYS A 115 -18.39 -5.61 8.86
CA LYS A 115 -19.53 -6.54 8.92
C LYS A 115 -19.45 -7.64 7.90
N ILE A 116 -19.26 -7.28 6.63
CA ILE A 116 -19.39 -8.25 5.54
C ILE A 116 -18.10 -9.07 5.39
N PHE A 117 -16.97 -8.43 5.06
CA PHE A 117 -15.72 -9.15 4.82
C PHE A 117 -15.19 -9.82 6.10
N GLU A 118 -15.34 -9.19 7.27
CA GLU A 118 -15.01 -9.84 8.55
C GLU A 118 -15.80 -11.13 8.77
N SER A 119 -17.14 -11.07 8.65
CA SER A 119 -18.01 -12.24 8.81
C SER A 119 -17.69 -13.35 7.81
N MET A 120 -17.39 -12.98 6.55
CA MET A 120 -16.99 -13.92 5.52
C MET A 120 -15.67 -14.62 5.86
N VAL A 121 -14.65 -13.87 6.31
CA VAL A 121 -13.36 -14.44 6.72
C VAL A 121 -13.52 -15.33 7.95
N ASP A 122 -14.30 -14.93 8.94
CA ASP A 122 -14.55 -15.74 10.14
C ASP A 122 -15.26 -17.05 9.82
N THR A 123 -16.26 -17.00 8.96
CA THR A 123 -16.98 -18.21 8.53
C THR A 123 -16.08 -19.11 7.69
N ALA A 124 -15.34 -18.55 6.73
CA ALA A 124 -14.40 -19.30 5.91
C ALA A 124 -13.29 -19.95 6.76
N ARG A 125 -12.75 -19.23 7.74
CA ARG A 125 -11.82 -19.75 8.74
C ARG A 125 -12.41 -20.95 9.46
N HIS A 126 -13.61 -20.81 10.03
CA HIS A 126 -14.24 -21.88 10.79
C HIS A 126 -14.39 -23.15 9.94
N VAL A 127 -14.93 -23.03 8.73
CA VAL A 127 -15.09 -24.16 7.79
C VAL A 127 -13.76 -24.83 7.48
N ILE A 128 -12.70 -24.04 7.21
CA ILE A 128 -11.37 -24.57 6.89
C ILE A 128 -10.75 -25.28 8.09
N THR A 129 -10.80 -24.66 9.27
CA THR A 129 -10.23 -25.24 10.48
C THR A 129 -10.92 -26.55 10.84
N THR A 130 -12.26 -26.62 10.76
CA THR A 130 -13.02 -27.86 11.01
C THR A 130 -12.63 -28.96 10.02
N ALA A 131 -12.62 -28.66 8.71
CA ALA A 131 -12.23 -29.63 7.69
C ALA A 131 -10.80 -30.17 7.87
N MET A 132 -9.86 -29.30 8.29
CA MET A 132 -8.47 -29.69 8.54
C MET A 132 -8.33 -30.54 9.80
N GLN A 133 -9.10 -30.24 10.86
CA GLN A 133 -9.12 -31.04 12.09
C GLN A 133 -9.69 -32.43 11.85
N ASP A 134 -10.76 -32.54 11.06
CA ASP A 134 -11.35 -33.84 10.71
C ASP A 134 -10.36 -34.68 9.89
N THR A 135 -9.65 -34.04 8.95
CA THR A 135 -8.61 -34.69 8.15
C THR A 135 -7.43 -35.16 9.02
N SER A 136 -6.96 -34.33 9.97
CA SER A 136 -5.84 -34.71 10.84
C SER A 136 -6.19 -35.86 11.79
N ARG A 137 -7.44 -35.87 12.31
CA ARG A 137 -7.96 -36.99 13.12
C ARG A 137 -8.03 -38.27 12.31
N PHE A 138 -8.58 -38.22 11.10
CA PHE A 138 -8.67 -39.38 10.21
C PHE A 138 -7.29 -39.96 9.88
N LEU A 139 -6.31 -39.10 9.60
CA LEU A 139 -4.94 -39.53 9.25
C LEU A 139 -4.04 -39.84 10.45
N ARG A 140 -4.55 -39.78 11.70
CA ARG A 140 -3.78 -39.92 12.95
C ARG A 140 -2.49 -39.08 12.96
N LYS A 141 -2.53 -37.88 12.37
CA LYS A 141 -1.34 -37.02 12.26
C LYS A 141 -1.22 -36.12 13.49
N ALA A 142 0.00 -36.02 14.00
CA ALA A 142 0.43 -35.08 15.04
C ALA A 142 0.43 -33.60 14.61
N SER A 143 0.03 -33.29 13.38
CA SER A 143 0.00 -31.93 12.84
C SER A 143 -1.33 -31.25 13.14
N SER A 144 -1.28 -30.06 13.75
CA SER A 144 -2.45 -29.19 13.92
C SER A 144 -2.33 -27.95 13.06
N PHE A 145 -3.47 -27.50 12.53
CA PHE A 145 -3.59 -26.34 11.68
C PHE A 145 -4.46 -25.30 12.38
N ARG A 146 -3.94 -24.09 12.55
CA ARG A 146 -4.66 -22.98 13.18
C ARG A 146 -4.65 -21.77 12.24
N LEU A 147 -5.80 -21.13 12.13
CA LEU A 147 -5.98 -19.95 11.30
C LEU A 147 -6.59 -18.87 12.18
N TYR A 148 -5.94 -17.71 12.24
CA TYR A 148 -6.35 -16.58 13.05
C TYR A 148 -6.56 -15.37 12.15
N ARG A 149 -7.39 -14.43 12.60
CA ARG A 149 -7.53 -13.16 11.91
C ARG A 149 -7.43 -11.99 12.89
N LYS A 150 -6.83 -10.90 12.45
CA LYS A 150 -6.82 -9.60 13.12
C LYS A 150 -7.28 -8.53 12.14
N MET A 151 -8.15 -7.63 12.59
CA MET A 151 -8.66 -6.54 11.77
C MET A 151 -7.73 -5.34 11.90
N ASN A 152 -7.11 -4.90 10.81
CA ASN A 152 -6.32 -3.68 10.74
C ASN A 152 -6.61 -2.97 9.40
N PRO A 153 -7.66 -2.14 9.32
CA PRO A 153 -8.10 -1.52 8.08
C PRO A 153 -6.94 -0.82 7.32
N PRO A 154 -6.82 -1.02 5.99
CA PRO A 154 -7.76 -1.72 5.12
C PRO A 154 -7.59 -3.25 5.03
N ALA A 155 -6.71 -3.83 5.84
CA ALA A 155 -6.39 -5.24 5.80
C ALA A 155 -7.16 -6.05 6.86
N ILE A 156 -7.48 -7.27 6.48
CA ILE A 156 -7.83 -8.38 7.36
C ILE A 156 -6.59 -9.29 7.38
N ASN A 157 -5.77 -9.17 8.42
CA ASN A 157 -4.56 -9.97 8.55
C ASN A 157 -4.95 -11.38 8.95
N VAL A 158 -4.62 -12.36 8.11
CA VAL A 158 -4.84 -13.77 8.33
C VAL A 158 -3.50 -14.44 8.62
N THR A 159 -3.37 -14.99 9.83
CA THR A 159 -2.19 -15.74 10.24
C THR A 159 -2.50 -17.24 10.18
N ILE A 160 -1.68 -17.98 9.43
CA ILE A 160 -1.77 -19.41 9.26
C ILE A 160 -0.61 -20.05 10.02
N GLN A 161 -0.94 -20.85 11.04
CA GLN A 161 0.02 -21.59 11.84
C GLN A 161 -0.07 -23.08 11.55
N LEU A 162 1.08 -23.67 11.22
CA LEU A 162 1.28 -25.10 11.15
C LEU A 162 2.08 -25.55 12.37
N CYS A 163 1.46 -26.39 13.20
CA CYS A 163 2.09 -26.95 14.38
C CYS A 163 2.26 -28.47 14.23
N TYR A 164 3.30 -29.02 14.85
CA TYR A 164 3.53 -30.46 14.95
C TYR A 164 3.82 -30.80 16.41
N ASN A 165 3.03 -31.69 17.02
CA ASN A 165 3.03 -31.93 18.46
C ASN A 165 2.91 -30.62 19.27
N ASP A 166 2.00 -29.75 18.84
CA ASP A 166 1.79 -28.40 19.41
C ASP A 166 2.99 -27.44 19.38
N ILE A 167 4.08 -27.83 18.71
CA ILE A 167 5.22 -26.95 18.46
C ILE A 167 5.00 -26.24 17.11
N LEU A 168 5.00 -24.90 17.13
CA LEU A 168 4.92 -24.08 15.92
C LEU A 168 6.09 -24.41 14.99
N LYS A 169 5.78 -24.86 13.77
CA LYS A 169 6.77 -25.16 12.73
C LYS A 169 6.83 -24.09 11.66
N LYS A 170 5.68 -23.52 11.32
CA LYS A 170 5.60 -22.47 10.31
C LYS A 170 4.45 -21.52 10.62
N GLU A 171 4.74 -20.24 10.46
CA GLU A 171 3.76 -19.17 10.49
C GLU A 171 3.80 -18.44 9.14
N ILE A 172 2.63 -18.16 8.60
CA ILE A 172 2.44 -17.41 7.36
C ILE A 172 1.43 -16.30 7.64
N ASP A 173 1.82 -15.06 7.37
CA ASP A 173 0.95 -13.89 7.50
C ASP A 173 0.46 -13.45 6.13
N VAL A 174 -0.83 -13.19 6.04
CA VAL A 174 -1.47 -12.75 4.80
C VAL A 174 -2.35 -11.54 5.06
N ASP A 175 -2.01 -10.41 4.45
CA ASP A 175 -2.82 -9.21 4.50
C ASP A 175 -3.84 -9.28 3.38
N LEU A 176 -5.10 -9.57 3.73
CA LEU A 176 -6.23 -9.56 2.80
C LEU A 176 -6.87 -8.18 2.78
N VAL A 177 -6.79 -7.48 1.65
CA VAL A 177 -7.31 -6.12 1.50
C VAL A 177 -8.51 -6.13 0.55
N PRO A 178 -9.76 -6.01 1.02
CA PRO A 178 -10.92 -5.89 0.15
C PRO A 178 -10.77 -4.67 -0.76
N ALA A 179 -10.91 -4.89 -2.07
CA ALA A 179 -10.61 -3.91 -3.10
C ALA A 179 -11.72 -3.88 -4.16
N PHE A 180 -12.35 -2.71 -4.31
CA PHE A 180 -13.31 -2.45 -5.38
C PHE A 180 -12.58 -1.91 -6.60
N GLN A 181 -12.76 -2.53 -7.77
CA GLN A 181 -12.17 -2.05 -9.01
C GLN A 181 -12.94 -0.82 -9.51
N LEU A 182 -12.31 0.36 -9.48
CA LEU A 182 -12.89 1.60 -9.97
C LEU A 182 -12.94 1.63 -11.50
N ARG A 183 -11.81 1.31 -12.12
CA ARG A 183 -11.63 1.33 -13.57
C ARG A 183 -10.36 0.60 -13.95
N LYS A 184 -10.20 0.35 -15.24
CA LYS A 184 -8.93 -0.04 -15.85
C LYS A 184 -8.24 1.22 -16.39
N ASP A 185 -6.95 1.39 -16.11
CA ASP A 185 -6.18 2.41 -16.82
C ASP A 185 -5.75 1.85 -18.18
N GLU A 186 -6.12 2.58 -19.23
CA GLU A 186 -5.82 2.25 -20.61
C GLU A 186 -5.03 3.37 -21.30
N ARG A 187 -4.72 4.47 -20.60
CA ARG A 187 -4.08 5.65 -21.21
C ARG A 187 -2.65 5.84 -20.75
N THR A 188 -2.34 5.41 -19.53
CA THR A 188 -1.00 5.61 -18.99
C THR A 188 0.02 4.69 -19.64
N THR A 189 1.17 5.25 -19.99
CA THR A 189 2.32 4.51 -20.51
C THR A 189 3.53 4.66 -19.59
N TYR A 190 4.45 3.71 -19.63
CA TYR A 190 5.76 3.77 -18.98
C TYR A 190 6.80 3.22 -19.96
N GLU A 191 7.77 4.07 -20.34
CA GLU A 191 8.83 3.69 -21.29
C GLU A 191 8.26 3.07 -22.60
N GLY A 192 7.22 3.70 -23.14
CA GLY A 192 6.55 3.28 -24.37
C GLY A 192 5.56 2.11 -24.22
N HIS A 193 5.45 1.50 -23.03
CA HIS A 193 4.55 0.37 -22.77
C HIS A 193 3.28 0.83 -22.06
N GLN A 194 2.12 0.40 -22.54
CA GLN A 194 0.84 0.69 -21.90
C GLN A 194 0.73 -0.04 -20.56
N ILE A 195 0.42 0.71 -19.50
CA ILE A 195 0.22 0.17 -18.16
C ILE A 195 -1.24 -0.24 -18.05
N ASN A 196 -1.54 -1.46 -18.50
CA ASN A 196 -2.87 -2.07 -18.37
C ASN A 196 -3.12 -2.53 -16.93
N CYS A 197 -3.20 -1.59 -15.98
CA CYS A 197 -3.45 -1.90 -14.57
C CYS A 197 -4.86 -1.46 -14.12
N PRO A 198 -5.59 -2.31 -13.39
CA PRO A 198 -6.80 -1.89 -12.68
C PRO A 198 -6.44 -0.91 -11.56
N ILE A 199 -7.30 0.08 -11.35
CA ILE A 199 -7.25 1.02 -10.23
C ILE A 199 -8.31 0.62 -9.22
N HIS A 200 -7.88 0.46 -7.97
CA HIS A 200 -8.72 -0.02 -6.90
C HIS A 200 -8.92 1.04 -5.82
N ALA A 201 -10.12 1.02 -5.24
CA ALA A 201 -10.44 1.64 -3.97
C ALA A 201 -10.51 0.55 -2.89
N VAL A 202 -9.83 0.73 -1.76
CA VAL A 202 -9.84 -0.24 -0.65
C VAL A 202 -10.59 0.32 0.54
N CYS A 203 -11.13 -0.59 1.36
CA CYS A 203 -11.93 -0.22 2.52
C CYS A 203 -11.07 0.38 3.65
N LYS A 204 -10.81 1.70 3.60
CA LYS A 204 -10.04 2.41 4.63
C LYS A 204 -10.78 3.66 5.08
N TRP A 205 -11.19 3.68 6.34
CA TRP A 205 -11.68 4.89 6.98
C TRP A 205 -10.57 5.58 7.75
N VAL A 206 -10.46 6.89 7.57
CA VAL A 206 -9.48 7.73 8.27
C VAL A 206 -10.26 8.81 9.00
N GLY A 207 -10.19 8.82 10.33
CA GLY A 207 -10.79 9.88 11.12
C GLY A 207 -10.26 11.26 10.70
N LYS A 208 -11.13 12.28 10.75
CA LYS A 208 -10.84 13.69 10.43
C LYS A 208 -10.70 14.06 8.94
N VAL A 209 -10.90 13.13 8.01
CA VAL A 209 -10.82 13.40 6.56
C VAL A 209 -12.19 13.74 5.95
N GLU A 210 -13.26 13.18 6.51
CA GLU A 210 -14.65 13.34 6.04
C GLU A 210 -15.57 13.39 7.27
N ARG A 211 -16.74 14.04 7.14
CA ARG A 211 -17.72 14.11 8.25
C ARG A 211 -18.26 12.73 8.60
N ASP A 212 -18.53 11.92 7.57
CA ASP A 212 -18.84 10.50 7.73
C ASP A 212 -17.65 9.64 7.29
N GLU A 213 -16.81 9.27 8.26
CA GLU A 213 -15.62 8.44 8.03
C GLU A 213 -15.95 7.09 7.36
N ARG A 214 -17.19 6.60 7.49
CA ARG A 214 -17.61 5.30 6.94
C ARG A 214 -17.64 5.28 5.42
N LEU A 215 -17.71 6.46 4.79
CA LEU A 215 -17.78 6.62 3.34
C LEU A 215 -16.40 6.79 2.69
N VAL A 216 -15.33 6.83 3.50
CA VAL A 216 -13.97 7.06 3.00
C VAL A 216 -13.41 5.79 2.40
N TRP A 217 -12.90 5.88 1.18
CA TRP A 217 -12.15 4.83 0.49
C TRP A 217 -10.73 5.31 0.17
N ASP A 218 -9.75 4.43 0.18
CA ASP A 218 -8.35 4.75 -0.18
C ASP A 218 -8.02 4.21 -1.57
N VAL A 219 -7.69 5.10 -2.49
CA VAL A 219 -7.35 4.78 -3.87
C VAL A 219 -5.89 4.32 -3.96
N LYS A 220 -5.69 3.14 -4.53
CA LYS A 220 -4.36 2.52 -4.65
C LYS A 220 -3.70 2.76 -6.00
N THR A 221 -2.45 3.21 -5.93
CA THR A 221 -1.50 3.33 -7.05
C THR A 221 -0.63 2.08 -7.24
N THR A 222 -0.93 0.99 -6.52
CA THR A 222 -0.07 -0.21 -6.46
C THR A 222 0.13 -0.89 -7.82
N GLY A 223 -0.82 -0.74 -8.75
CA GLY A 223 -0.68 -1.17 -10.13
C GLY A 223 0.49 -0.49 -10.86
N TYR A 224 0.58 0.84 -10.75
CA TYR A 224 1.67 1.63 -11.34
C TYR A 224 3.01 1.33 -10.67
N GLU A 225 3.03 1.31 -9.34
CA GLU A 225 4.23 0.98 -8.55
C GLU A 225 4.83 -0.36 -8.98
N LYS A 226 3.98 -1.37 -9.12
CA LYS A 226 4.38 -2.70 -9.59
C LYS A 226 4.99 -2.64 -10.97
N HIS A 227 4.37 -1.93 -11.93
CA HIS A 227 4.87 -1.86 -13.29
C HIS A 227 6.24 -1.18 -13.35
N ILE A 228 6.40 -0.05 -12.65
CA ILE A 228 7.68 0.66 -12.53
C ILE A 228 8.77 -0.28 -12.00
N LEU A 229 8.48 -1.04 -10.93
CA LEU A 229 9.45 -1.95 -10.32
C LEU A 229 9.74 -3.19 -11.19
N ASP A 230 8.74 -3.76 -11.85
CA ASP A 230 8.92 -4.89 -12.79
C ASP A 230 9.83 -4.46 -13.95
N MET A 231 9.64 -3.26 -14.52
CA MET A 231 10.50 -2.70 -15.56
C MET A 231 11.88 -2.29 -15.04
N ALA A 232 11.97 -1.78 -13.82
CA ALA A 232 13.24 -1.44 -13.19
C ALA A 232 14.19 -2.64 -13.08
N ARG A 233 13.64 -3.85 -12.92
CA ARG A 233 14.43 -5.09 -12.82
C ARG A 233 15.05 -5.53 -14.14
N GLN A 234 14.56 -5.01 -15.27
CA GLN A 234 15.07 -5.34 -16.61
C GLN A 234 16.25 -4.45 -17.04
N SER A 235 16.52 -3.37 -16.31
CA SER A 235 17.62 -2.45 -16.61
C SER A 235 18.65 -2.48 -15.48
N ARG A 236 19.91 -2.77 -15.82
CA ARG A 236 21.03 -2.81 -14.86
C ARG A 236 21.14 -1.50 -14.06
N ARG A 237 20.96 -0.36 -14.73
CA ARG A 237 20.99 0.97 -14.11
C ARG A 237 19.89 1.14 -13.05
N LYS A 238 18.65 0.79 -13.38
CA LYS A 238 17.50 0.90 -12.46
C LYS A 238 17.60 -0.14 -11.33
N LEU A 239 18.18 -1.32 -11.62
CA LEU A 239 18.43 -2.35 -10.63
C LEU A 239 19.39 -1.89 -9.52
N TYR A 240 20.33 -0.98 -9.81
CA TYR A 240 21.16 -0.35 -8.78
C TYR A 240 20.33 0.44 -7.76
N ILE A 241 19.31 1.17 -8.20
CA ILE A 241 18.39 1.92 -7.33
C ILE A 241 17.51 0.96 -6.52
N VAL A 242 16.99 -0.09 -7.16
CA VAL A 242 16.21 -1.14 -6.47
C VAL A 242 17.07 -1.86 -5.43
N THR A 243 18.36 -2.08 -5.71
CA THR A 243 19.31 -2.68 -4.78
C THR A 243 19.58 -1.77 -3.59
N ALA A 244 19.78 -0.46 -3.80
CA ALA A 244 19.90 0.52 -2.73
C ALA A 244 18.67 0.51 -1.79
N LEU A 245 17.46 0.51 -2.36
CA LEU A 245 16.22 0.37 -1.60
C LEU A 245 16.21 -0.92 -0.74
N ARG A 246 16.62 -2.05 -1.31
CA ARG A 246 16.67 -3.33 -0.60
C ARG A 246 17.69 -3.32 0.54
N ILE A 247 18.84 -2.66 0.36
CA ILE A 247 19.85 -2.52 1.42
C ILE A 247 19.28 -1.74 2.61
N VAL A 248 18.74 -0.54 2.36
CA VAL A 248 18.14 0.29 3.42
C VAL A 248 16.99 -0.44 4.10
N LYS A 249 16.11 -1.07 3.32
CA LYS A 249 15.01 -1.85 3.90
C LYS A 249 15.49 -3.02 4.75
N THR A 250 16.59 -3.68 4.35
CA THR A 250 17.18 -4.77 5.14
C THR A 250 17.68 -4.27 6.48
N TYR A 251 18.33 -3.09 6.53
CA TYR A 251 18.72 -2.44 7.77
C TYR A 251 17.50 -2.24 8.69
N PHE A 252 16.41 -1.65 8.16
CA PHE A 252 15.18 -1.42 8.92
C PHE A 252 14.61 -2.70 9.52
N VAL A 253 14.47 -3.76 8.71
CA VAL A 253 13.90 -5.03 9.19
C VAL A 253 14.83 -5.71 10.20
N LYS A 254 16.15 -5.69 9.98
CA LYS A 254 17.13 -6.24 10.94
C LYS A 254 17.08 -5.53 12.27
N LYS A 255 17.00 -4.20 12.28
CA LYS A 255 16.97 -3.40 13.51
C LYS A 255 15.69 -3.61 14.30
N LEU A 256 14.54 -3.61 13.63
CA LEU A 256 13.26 -3.91 14.28
C LEU A 256 13.24 -5.34 14.84
N LYS A 257 13.77 -6.32 14.09
CA LYS A 257 13.86 -7.70 14.56
C LYS A 257 14.79 -7.82 15.77
N HIS A 258 16.01 -7.28 15.68
CA HIS A 258 16.98 -7.30 16.77
C HIS A 258 16.41 -6.66 18.04
N ALA A 259 15.75 -5.51 17.89
CA ALA A 259 15.09 -4.83 18.99
C ALA A 259 14.00 -5.66 19.67
N LYS A 260 13.16 -6.34 18.87
CA LYS A 260 12.15 -7.27 19.37
C LYS A 260 12.76 -8.46 20.08
N ASP A 261 13.77 -9.10 19.48
CA ASP A 261 14.39 -10.32 19.99
C ASP A 261 15.15 -10.08 21.31
N HIS A 262 15.65 -8.86 21.54
CA HIS A 262 16.41 -8.48 22.74
C HIS A 262 15.65 -7.54 23.69
N ASN A 263 14.38 -7.24 23.41
CA ASN A 263 13.56 -6.30 24.18
C ASN A 263 14.24 -4.92 24.40
N ILE A 264 14.87 -4.38 23.36
CA ILE A 264 15.50 -3.04 23.39
C ILE A 264 14.75 -2.07 22.49
N THR A 265 15.00 -0.78 22.65
CA THR A 265 14.44 0.25 21.78
C THR A 265 15.19 0.26 20.43
N PRO A 266 14.49 0.13 19.29
CA PRO A 266 15.14 0.25 17.98
C PRO A 266 15.53 1.71 17.68
N PRO A 267 16.46 1.94 16.73
CA PRO A 267 16.82 3.28 16.25
C PRO A 267 15.58 4.10 15.89
N HIS A 268 15.55 5.39 16.25
CA HIS A 268 14.35 6.22 16.05
C HIS A 268 13.94 6.34 14.58
N ILE A 269 14.90 6.30 13.66
CA ILE A 269 14.60 6.34 12.23
C ILE A 269 13.73 5.15 11.78
N VAL A 270 13.95 3.95 12.34
CA VAL A 270 13.22 2.74 11.93
C VAL A 270 11.83 2.62 12.54
N THR A 271 11.54 3.40 13.59
CA THR A 271 10.19 3.50 14.18
C THR A 271 9.34 4.56 13.49
N VAL A 272 9.97 5.66 13.05
CA VAL A 272 9.30 6.77 12.38
C VAL A 272 9.01 6.45 10.92
N LEU A 273 9.96 5.84 10.22
CA LEU A 273 9.83 5.58 8.79
C LEU A 273 9.36 4.15 8.49
N LYS A 274 8.48 4.03 7.49
CA LYS A 274 7.96 2.75 6.99
C LYS A 274 8.61 2.40 5.65
N SER A 275 8.53 1.12 5.28
CA SER A 275 9.00 0.64 3.96
C SER A 275 8.40 1.43 2.78
N TYR A 276 7.19 1.97 2.93
CA TYR A 276 6.55 2.77 1.89
C TYR A 276 7.24 4.13 1.69
N HIS A 277 7.78 4.77 2.75
CA HIS A 277 8.58 6.00 2.63
C HIS A 277 9.84 5.73 1.79
N LEU A 278 10.53 4.63 2.09
CA LEU A 278 11.73 4.21 1.35
C LEU A 278 11.42 3.96 -0.13
N LYS A 279 10.25 3.38 -0.43
CA LYS A 279 9.80 3.16 -1.81
C LYS A 279 9.63 4.48 -2.58
N GLN A 280 9.08 5.52 -1.94
CA GLN A 280 8.95 6.83 -2.58
C GLN A 280 10.30 7.45 -2.95
N ILE A 281 11.30 7.35 -2.06
CA ILE A 281 12.68 7.80 -2.36
C ILE A 281 13.21 7.07 -3.60
N ALA A 282 13.00 5.74 -3.69
CA ALA A 282 13.41 4.98 -4.86
C ALA A 282 12.71 5.45 -6.16
N PHE A 283 11.43 5.82 -6.10
CA PHE A 283 10.73 6.36 -7.27
C PHE A 283 11.28 7.72 -7.71
N TYR A 284 11.62 8.61 -6.78
CA TYR A 284 12.30 9.85 -7.14
C TYR A 284 13.67 9.61 -7.77
N LEU A 285 14.46 8.66 -7.25
CA LEU A 285 15.73 8.31 -7.86
C LEU A 285 15.55 7.73 -9.27
N LEU A 286 14.57 6.85 -9.47
CA LEU A 286 14.25 6.33 -10.80
C LEU A 286 13.89 7.47 -11.75
N TYR A 287 13.05 8.41 -11.31
CA TYR A 287 12.71 9.58 -12.10
C TYR A 287 13.93 10.44 -12.42
N TYR A 288 14.66 10.93 -11.43
CA TYR A 288 15.77 11.86 -11.65
C TYR A 288 16.92 11.23 -12.43
N LEU A 289 17.33 10.01 -12.05
CA LEU A 289 18.53 9.38 -12.61
C LEU A 289 18.25 8.55 -13.86
N CYS A 290 17.00 8.19 -14.18
CA CYS A 290 16.70 7.38 -15.36
C CYS A 290 15.78 8.04 -16.37
N HIS A 291 14.95 9.01 -15.97
CA HIS A 291 14.01 9.69 -16.87
C HIS A 291 14.41 11.13 -17.15
N LYS A 292 14.68 11.92 -16.11
CA LYS A 292 15.05 13.33 -16.25
C LYS A 292 16.48 13.51 -16.72
N TYR A 293 17.40 12.72 -16.19
CA TYR A 293 18.82 12.78 -16.52
C TYR A 293 19.37 11.40 -16.93
N PRO A 294 18.86 10.81 -18.03
CA PRO A 294 19.22 9.45 -18.45
C PRO A 294 20.72 9.31 -18.78
N SER A 295 21.37 10.40 -19.21
CA SER A 295 22.79 10.43 -19.59
C SER A 295 23.76 10.51 -18.41
N ARG A 296 23.30 10.83 -17.19
CA ARG A 296 24.21 10.92 -16.03
C ARG A 296 24.83 9.57 -15.71
N PRO A 297 26.09 9.47 -15.31
CA PRO A 297 26.66 8.19 -14.89
C PRO A 297 26.00 7.67 -13.60
N LEU A 298 25.63 6.39 -13.60
CA LEU A 298 25.23 5.63 -12.41
C LEU A 298 25.94 4.28 -12.50
N PRO A 299 27.25 4.24 -12.22
CA PRO A 299 28.10 3.12 -12.60
C PRO A 299 27.83 1.86 -11.78
N CYS A 300 27.37 2.00 -10.53
CA CYS A 300 27.18 0.90 -9.61
C CYS A 300 26.09 1.16 -8.55
N ALA A 301 25.77 0.10 -7.80
CA ALA A 301 24.82 0.16 -6.69
C ALA A 301 25.31 1.05 -5.52
N LYS A 302 26.62 1.19 -5.32
CA LYS A 302 27.18 2.07 -4.28
C LYS A 302 26.78 3.53 -4.52
N THR A 303 26.96 4.03 -5.74
CA THR A 303 26.56 5.40 -6.09
C THR A 303 25.05 5.59 -5.95
N ALA A 304 24.23 4.62 -6.37
CA ALA A 304 22.77 4.69 -6.19
C ALA A 304 22.36 4.72 -4.71
N PHE A 305 23.10 4.00 -3.87
CA PHE A 305 22.89 3.96 -2.42
C PHE A 305 23.26 5.28 -1.75
N GLU A 306 24.36 5.92 -2.15
CA GLU A 306 24.73 7.27 -1.69
C GLU A 306 23.67 8.31 -2.06
N TYR A 307 23.17 8.29 -3.30
CA TYR A 307 22.03 9.13 -3.70
C TYR A 307 20.80 8.89 -2.81
N PHE A 308 20.49 7.63 -2.52
CA PHE A 308 19.35 7.25 -1.68
C PHE A 308 19.47 7.83 -0.27
N LEU A 309 20.62 7.67 0.37
CA LEU A 309 20.88 8.17 1.72
C LEU A 309 20.80 9.70 1.79
N ASN A 310 21.37 10.39 0.80
CA ASN A 310 21.29 11.85 0.72
C ASN A 310 19.84 12.35 0.56
N LEU A 311 19.06 11.78 -0.37
CA LEU A 311 17.65 12.16 -0.54
C LEU A 311 16.83 11.89 0.73
N LEU A 312 17.10 10.78 1.42
CA LEU A 312 16.44 10.47 2.69
C LEU A 312 16.76 11.51 3.77
N LEU A 313 18.03 11.92 3.88
CA LEU A 313 18.44 12.97 4.82
C LEU A 313 17.81 14.32 4.49
N ILE A 314 17.76 14.69 3.21
CA ILE A 314 17.09 15.92 2.75
C ILE A 314 15.61 15.91 3.17
N CYS A 315 14.90 14.79 3.00
CA CYS A 315 13.51 14.67 3.44
C CYS A 315 13.37 14.87 4.95
N LEU A 316 14.25 14.25 5.73
CA LEU A 316 14.22 14.33 7.20
C LEU A 316 14.49 15.76 7.69
N ARG A 317 15.50 16.44 7.11
CA ARG A 317 15.86 17.83 7.46
C ARG A 317 14.80 18.83 7.03
N SER A 318 14.26 18.69 5.83
CA SER A 318 13.16 19.52 5.32
C SER A 318 11.80 19.18 5.92
N LYS A 319 11.72 18.13 6.76
CA LYS A 319 10.48 17.60 7.36
C LYS A 319 9.41 17.30 6.30
N SER A 320 9.84 16.92 5.10
CA SER A 320 8.97 16.75 3.96
C SER A 320 9.41 15.59 3.08
N LEU A 321 8.48 14.65 2.87
CA LEU A 321 8.60 13.62 1.84
C LEU A 321 7.38 13.74 0.93
N PRO A 322 7.49 14.45 -0.21
CA PRO A 322 6.39 14.57 -1.15
C PRO A 322 6.08 13.19 -1.75
N HIS A 323 4.81 12.76 -1.73
CA HIS A 323 4.43 11.48 -2.30
C HIS A 323 4.54 11.48 -3.82
N PHE A 324 5.25 10.51 -4.41
CA PHE A 324 5.63 10.52 -5.82
C PHE A 324 4.44 10.72 -6.76
N PHE A 325 3.36 9.95 -6.58
CA PHE A 325 2.16 10.01 -7.43
C PHE A 325 1.24 11.22 -7.16
N TYR A 326 1.40 11.88 -6.03
CA TYR A 326 0.45 12.88 -5.51
C TYR A 326 1.09 14.24 -5.21
N SER A 327 2.28 14.52 -5.78
CA SER A 327 3.10 15.72 -5.47
C SER A 327 3.73 16.37 -6.71
N GLY A 328 2.96 16.52 -7.79
CA GLY A 328 3.35 17.37 -8.94
C GLY A 328 4.17 16.71 -10.06
N THR A 329 4.70 17.57 -10.95
CA THR A 329 5.04 17.41 -12.38
C THR A 329 5.86 16.18 -12.82
N ASN A 330 6.48 15.47 -11.90
CA ASN A 330 7.38 14.35 -12.22
C ASN A 330 6.60 13.15 -12.78
N VAL A 331 5.36 12.94 -12.29
CA VAL A 331 4.53 11.80 -12.67
C VAL A 331 4.20 11.83 -14.15
N GLY A 332 3.73 12.95 -14.69
CA GLY A 332 3.35 13.03 -16.11
C GLY A 332 4.52 12.83 -17.07
N THR A 333 5.75 13.11 -16.63
CA THR A 333 6.97 12.87 -17.43
C THR A 333 7.34 11.39 -17.42
N MET A 334 7.33 10.75 -16.25
CA MET A 334 7.66 9.33 -16.10
C MET A 334 6.53 8.39 -16.56
N LEU A 335 5.29 8.85 -16.44
CA LEU A 335 4.05 8.14 -16.72
C LEU A 335 3.14 9.01 -17.61
N PRO A 336 3.45 9.18 -18.91
CA PRO A 336 2.58 9.92 -19.82
C PRO A 336 1.18 9.30 -19.86
N GLY A 337 0.15 10.14 -19.80
CA GLY A 337 -1.24 9.70 -19.71
C GLY A 337 -1.74 9.45 -18.29
N PHE A 338 -0.88 9.61 -17.26
CA PHE A 338 -1.31 9.49 -15.86
C PHE A 338 -2.51 10.41 -15.58
N PRO A 339 -3.54 9.92 -14.87
CA PRO A 339 -4.77 10.68 -14.67
C PRO A 339 -4.57 11.98 -13.87
N GLN A 340 -4.93 13.12 -14.47
CA GLN A 340 -4.74 14.44 -13.84
C GLN A 340 -5.47 14.60 -12.50
N ASN A 341 -6.69 14.08 -12.44
CA ASN A 341 -7.60 14.14 -11.29
C ASN A 341 -7.09 13.35 -10.07
N TYR A 342 -5.99 12.60 -10.20
CA TYR A 342 -5.44 11.76 -9.13
C TYR A 342 -4.12 12.29 -8.56
N GLY A 343 -3.55 13.41 -9.02
CA GLY A 343 -2.27 13.85 -8.42
C GLY A 343 -1.53 15.06 -9.00
N PHE A 344 -1.99 15.68 -10.10
CA PHE A 344 -1.17 16.71 -10.75
C PHE A 344 -1.17 18.08 -10.07
N GLN A 345 -2.20 18.40 -9.28
CA GLN A 345 -2.33 19.69 -8.58
C GLN A 345 -2.23 19.56 -7.05
N LEU A 346 -1.92 18.36 -6.57
CA LEU A 346 -1.95 18.05 -5.16
C LEU A 346 -0.52 18.04 -4.63
N ARG A 347 -0.33 18.59 -3.43
CA ARG A 347 0.92 18.58 -2.68
C ARG A 347 0.69 17.69 -1.46
N TYR A 348 1.10 16.42 -1.52
CA TYR A 348 0.91 15.49 -0.41
C TYR A 348 2.24 15.16 0.26
N ASN A 349 2.49 15.75 1.43
CA ASN A 349 3.64 15.44 2.26
C ASN A 349 3.33 14.22 3.14
N MET A 350 4.10 13.14 2.99
CA MET A 350 3.95 11.91 3.79
C MET A 350 4.35 12.09 5.25
N PHE A 351 5.15 13.11 5.56
CA PHE A 351 5.57 13.42 6.92
C PHE A 351 4.58 14.32 7.65
N GLN A 352 3.51 14.80 7.01
CA GLN A 352 2.54 15.75 7.61
C GLN A 352 1.88 15.27 8.91
N LYS A 353 1.86 13.95 9.18
CA LYS A 353 1.28 13.36 10.41
C LYS A 353 2.33 13.00 11.46
N ILE A 354 3.61 13.18 11.15
CA ILE A 354 4.73 12.91 12.04
C ILE A 354 5.10 14.26 12.66
N ASN A 355 5.21 14.30 13.99
CA ASN A 355 5.60 15.54 14.65
C ASN A 355 7.08 15.87 14.38
N ASP A 356 7.40 17.16 14.42
CA ASP A 356 8.72 17.70 14.10
C ASP A 356 9.84 17.14 14.98
N GLU A 357 9.57 16.89 16.25
CA GLU A 357 10.56 16.36 17.19
C GLU A 357 10.93 14.90 16.86
N SER A 358 9.95 14.09 16.47
CA SER A 358 10.17 12.73 15.98
C SER A 358 10.95 12.73 14.66
N LEU A 359 10.68 13.66 13.76
CA LEU A 359 11.46 13.82 12.52
C LEU A 359 12.91 14.25 12.81
N ALA A 360 13.11 15.19 13.73
CA ALA A 360 14.45 15.62 14.15
C ALA A 360 15.23 14.47 14.80
N ARG A 361 14.61 13.71 15.71
CA ARG A 361 15.22 12.50 16.30
C ARG A 361 15.50 11.42 15.26
N ALA A 362 14.65 11.27 14.25
CA ALA A 362 14.89 10.34 13.15
C ALA A 362 16.08 10.79 12.28
N ALA A 363 16.23 12.08 12.04
CA ALA A 363 17.40 12.66 11.36
C ALA A 363 18.69 12.43 12.17
N GLN A 364 18.65 12.60 13.48
CA GLN A 364 19.80 12.34 14.36
C GLN A 364 20.16 10.85 14.36
N SER A 365 19.17 9.97 14.58
CA SER A 365 19.33 8.51 14.52
C SER A 365 19.86 8.02 13.16
N PHE A 366 19.46 8.67 12.07
CA PHE A 366 20.01 8.39 10.74
C PHE A 366 21.52 8.64 10.68
N ILE A 367 21.98 9.78 11.21
CA ILE A 367 23.39 10.21 11.17
C ILE A 367 24.22 9.38 12.16
N ASP A 368 23.73 9.18 13.38
CA ASP A 368 24.54 8.61 14.47
C ASP A 368 24.53 7.08 14.49
N GLU A 369 23.48 6.45 13.97
CA GLU A 369 23.31 4.99 14.07
C GLU A 369 23.32 4.33 12.70
N MET A 370 22.46 4.79 11.77
CA MET A 370 22.27 4.10 10.50
C MET A 370 23.47 4.27 9.56
N MET A 371 23.97 5.49 9.39
CA MET A 371 25.08 5.76 8.49
C MET A 371 26.39 5.05 8.87
N PRO A 372 26.85 5.10 10.14
CA PRO A 372 28.07 4.41 10.56
C PRO A 372 27.97 2.90 10.35
N GLU A 373 26.84 2.28 10.67
CA GLU A 373 26.64 0.84 10.49
C GLU A 373 26.61 0.41 9.02
N LEU A 374 26.12 1.30 8.14
CA LEU A 374 26.15 1.08 6.70
C LEU A 374 27.52 1.43 6.08
N GLY A 375 28.49 1.87 6.90
CA GLY A 375 29.84 2.20 6.47
C GLY A 375 29.91 3.41 5.54
N VAL A 376 29.00 4.38 5.73
CA VAL A 376 28.92 5.58 4.89
C VAL A 376 29.28 6.81 5.70
N SER A 377 30.19 7.61 5.15
CA SER A 377 30.43 9.00 5.55
C SER A 377 30.06 9.92 4.39
N PHE A 378 29.45 11.08 4.67
CA PHE A 378 29.23 12.08 3.63
C PHE A 378 30.58 12.73 3.29
N GLY A 379 31.12 12.38 2.12
CA GLY A 379 32.28 13.05 1.53
C GLY A 379 31.88 14.28 0.70
N VAL A 380 32.84 14.80 -0.06
CA VAL A 380 32.58 15.88 -1.04
C VAL A 380 31.55 15.40 -2.06
N VAL A 381 30.46 16.14 -2.17
CA VAL A 381 29.38 15.86 -3.12
C VAL A 381 29.86 16.27 -4.52
N ASP A 382 29.83 15.32 -5.46
CA ASP A 382 30.09 15.60 -6.88
C ASP A 382 29.08 16.64 -7.42
N PRO A 383 29.47 17.64 -8.24
CA PRO A 383 28.55 18.65 -8.75
C PRO A 383 27.29 18.09 -9.43
N HIS A 384 27.38 16.93 -10.08
CA HIS A 384 26.19 16.29 -10.65
C HIS A 384 25.26 15.70 -9.60
N GLN A 385 25.79 15.26 -8.46
CA GLN A 385 24.97 14.84 -7.32
C GLN A 385 24.26 16.05 -6.70
N ALA A 386 24.99 17.15 -6.49
CA ALA A 386 24.46 18.39 -5.91
C ALA A 386 23.22 18.89 -6.67
N GLN A 387 23.25 18.91 -8.00
CA GLN A 387 22.10 19.33 -8.78
C GLN A 387 20.86 18.43 -8.59
N VAL A 388 21.01 17.11 -8.41
CA VAL A 388 19.85 16.24 -8.10
C VAL A 388 19.30 16.58 -6.72
N TYR A 389 20.18 16.82 -5.76
CA TYR A 389 19.85 17.17 -4.39
C TYR A 389 19.11 18.51 -4.31
N ASP A 390 19.62 19.56 -4.93
CA ASP A 390 19.02 20.90 -4.94
C ASP A 390 17.60 20.88 -5.52
N MET A 391 17.39 20.12 -6.62
CA MET A 391 16.08 20.00 -7.24
C MET A 391 15.08 19.25 -6.37
N PHE A 392 15.54 18.19 -5.71
CA PHE A 392 14.70 17.43 -4.81
C PHE A 392 14.42 18.19 -3.52
N GLU A 393 15.39 18.91 -2.98
CA GLU A 393 15.24 19.79 -1.83
C GLU A 393 14.24 20.91 -2.12
N SER A 394 14.35 21.58 -3.27
CA SER A 394 13.37 22.59 -3.70
C SER A 394 11.95 22.00 -3.75
N LEU A 395 11.80 20.78 -4.28
CA LEU A 395 10.53 20.08 -4.27
C LEU A 395 10.05 19.80 -2.82
N ALA A 396 10.91 19.25 -1.96
CA ALA A 396 10.57 18.93 -0.58
C ALA A 396 10.15 20.16 0.22
N VAL A 397 10.92 21.26 0.13
CA VAL A 397 10.65 22.53 0.81
C VAL A 397 9.32 23.14 0.34
N SER A 398 9.03 23.12 -0.97
CA SER A 398 7.75 23.62 -1.51
C SER A 398 6.52 22.84 -1.02
N HIS A 399 6.71 21.65 -0.44
CA HIS A 399 5.67 20.80 0.13
C HIS A 399 5.68 20.78 1.67
N ALA A 400 6.67 21.43 2.30
CA ALA A 400 6.74 21.62 3.74
C ALA A 400 5.89 22.82 4.21
N MET A 401 5.72 23.82 3.33
CA MET A 401 4.80 24.96 3.48
C MET A 401 3.39 24.58 3.06
#